data_AF-A0A534S5B9-F1
#
_entry.id   AF-A0A534S5B9-F1
#
_cell.length_a   1.000
_cell.length_b   1.000
_cell.length_c   1.000
_cell.angle_alpha   90.00
_cell.angle_beta   90.00
_cell.angle_gamma   90.00
#
_symmetry.space_group_name_H-M   'P 1'
#
loop_
_entity.id
_entity.type
_entity.pdbx_description
1 polymer ?
#
loop_
_entity_poly.entity_id
_entity_poly.type
_entity_poly.pdbx_seq_one_letter_code
_entity_poly.pdbx_strand_id
1 'polypeptide(L)'
;MRRMNWGGSLGLGLTVWLLVCGFLFQREQLDAPDVVSVKEYTGVEAAVTAIGTAPRTLLIPDVQTIAASITIPATLTLRFVSAGRLSINTGVTVTYLGSTADWPVRQIFTGPGATPGVIFTRGGETVRAYPQWWGAVGDGAADDTLPCQRAIDAVGQSGGGQVYFPAGTYKLATRHSTGGPAKSVFVSWDNVTLEGAGEASVLSAPSGVVPGGNVLLMGGMAKAATPAARPTAFNSQKR
;
A
#
# COMPACT_ATOMS: atom_id res chain seq x y z
N MET A 1 61.57 -29.63 46.87
CA MET A 1 60.32 -29.11 46.27
C MET A 1 60.10 -27.71 46.82
N ARG A 2 60.40 -26.67 46.03
CA ARG A 2 60.44 -25.27 46.49
C ARG A 2 59.02 -24.68 46.59
N ARG A 3 58.71 -24.04 47.73
CA ARG A 3 57.69 -22.99 47.84
C ARG A 3 58.27 -21.69 47.29
N MET A 4 57.48 -20.90 46.57
CA MET A 4 57.55 -19.43 46.57
C MET A 4 56.28 -18.82 45.96
N ASN A 5 56.01 -17.62 46.41
CA ASN A 5 54.74 -16.90 46.46
C ASN A 5 54.82 -15.65 45.55
N TRP A 6 53.69 -14.96 45.36
CA TRP A 6 53.50 -13.57 44.87
C TRP A 6 53.32 -13.28 43.35
N GLY A 7 52.14 -12.72 43.04
CA GLY A 7 52.05 -11.28 42.68
C GLY A 7 51.90 -10.92 41.19
N GLY A 8 50.82 -10.18 40.88
CA GLY A 8 50.82 -9.18 39.82
C GLY A 8 49.76 -9.33 38.73
N SER A 9 48.75 -8.46 38.74
CA SER A 9 48.43 -7.53 37.62
C SER A 9 46.97 -7.11 37.68
N LEU A 10 46.75 -5.82 37.90
CA LEU A 10 45.49 -5.12 37.66
C LEU A 10 45.22 -5.11 36.16
N GLY A 11 44.06 -5.59 35.72
CA GLY A 11 43.68 -5.54 34.31
C GLY A 11 42.21 -5.85 34.07
N LEU A 12 41.38 -4.81 34.12
CA LEU A 12 40.20 -4.63 33.25
C LEU A 12 39.44 -5.92 32.85
N GLY A 13 38.79 -6.57 33.82
CA GLY A 13 37.98 -7.77 33.56
C GLY A 13 36.47 -7.53 33.40
N LEU A 14 36.02 -6.26 33.39
CA LEU A 14 34.58 -5.91 33.35
C LEU A 14 34.10 -5.38 31.98
N THR A 15 34.92 -5.49 30.94
CA THR A 15 34.59 -5.01 29.58
C THR A 15 34.71 -6.08 28.50
N VAL A 16 34.74 -7.37 28.87
CA VAL A 16 34.71 -8.49 27.92
C VAL A 16 33.43 -9.33 28.01
N TRP A 17 32.60 -9.12 29.04
CA TRP A 17 31.31 -9.81 29.19
C TRP A 17 30.19 -9.28 28.27
N LEU A 18 30.36 -8.09 27.67
CA LEU A 18 29.40 -7.52 26.71
C LEU A 18 29.77 -7.76 25.25
N LEU A 19 30.97 -8.29 24.95
CA LEU A 19 31.45 -8.48 23.57
C LEU A 19 31.40 -9.93 23.10
N VAL A 20 31.25 -10.91 24.00
CA VAL A 20 31.07 -12.32 23.62
C VAL A 20 29.60 -12.75 23.61
N CYS A 21 28.72 -12.09 24.38
CA CYS A 21 27.26 -12.31 24.28
C CYS A 21 26.64 -11.70 23.01
N GLY A 22 27.23 -10.65 22.42
CA GLY A 22 26.76 -10.07 21.16
C GLY A 22 27.27 -10.79 19.90
N PHE A 23 28.40 -11.52 20.00
CA PHE A 23 29.04 -12.15 18.83
C PHE A 23 28.65 -13.63 18.66
N LEU A 24 28.11 -14.27 19.70
CA LEU A 24 27.59 -15.64 19.64
C LEU A 24 26.11 -15.72 19.22
N PHE A 25 25.41 -14.59 19.08
CA PHE A 25 24.11 -14.55 18.39
C PHE A 25 24.24 -14.43 16.86
N GLN A 26 25.46 -14.20 16.36
CA GLN A 26 25.70 -13.89 14.95
C GLN A 26 26.06 -15.10 14.07
N ARG A 27 26.20 -16.31 14.64
CA ARG A 27 26.63 -17.52 13.89
C ARG A 27 25.60 -18.64 13.78
N GLU A 28 24.47 -18.54 14.48
CA GLU A 28 23.35 -19.47 14.35
C GLU A 28 22.25 -18.95 13.40
N GLN A 29 22.54 -17.85 12.70
CA GLN A 29 21.66 -17.23 11.70
C GLN A 29 22.14 -17.52 10.27
N LEU A 30 22.77 -18.67 10.05
CA LEU A 30 23.26 -19.09 8.74
C LEU A 30 22.19 -19.79 7.87
N ASP A 31 20.93 -19.84 8.31
CA ASP A 31 19.86 -20.48 7.50
C ASP A 31 18.44 -19.90 7.71
N ALA A 32 18.32 -18.67 8.22
CA ALA A 32 17.07 -17.93 8.18
C ALA A 32 17.18 -16.90 7.04
N PRO A 33 16.30 -16.91 6.02
CA PRO A 33 16.37 -15.91 4.95
C PRO A 33 16.34 -14.51 5.57
N ASP A 34 17.02 -13.54 4.96
CA ASP A 34 17.11 -12.10 5.30
C ASP A 34 15.75 -11.45 5.67
N VAL A 35 15.17 -11.84 6.80
CA VAL A 35 13.80 -11.55 7.22
C VAL A 35 13.87 -11.13 8.68
N VAL A 36 13.41 -9.91 8.95
CA VAL A 36 13.38 -9.31 10.29
C VAL A 36 11.98 -8.83 10.60
N SER A 37 11.56 -8.87 11.86
CA SER A 37 10.26 -8.33 12.25
C SER A 37 10.36 -6.88 12.67
N VAL A 38 9.36 -6.05 12.31
CA VAL A 38 9.25 -4.68 12.84
C VAL A 38 9.13 -4.66 14.37
N LYS A 39 8.71 -5.77 14.99
CA LYS A 39 8.65 -5.92 16.46
C LYS A 39 10.01 -5.86 17.16
N GLU A 40 11.09 -6.12 16.41
CA GLU A 40 12.46 -5.99 16.92
C GLU A 40 12.90 -4.52 16.99
N TYR A 41 12.08 -3.61 16.46
CA TYR A 41 12.33 -2.17 16.39
C TYR A 41 11.18 -1.40 17.08
N THR A 42 11.41 -0.12 17.36
CA THR A 42 10.38 0.78 17.93
C THR A 42 9.37 1.28 16.89
N GLY A 43 9.43 0.78 15.65
CA GLY A 43 8.62 1.21 14.52
C GLY A 43 9.32 1.01 13.18
N VAL A 44 8.62 1.32 12.09
CA VAL A 44 9.13 1.18 10.72
C VAL A 44 10.30 2.14 10.48
N GLU A 45 10.27 3.34 11.06
CA GLU A 45 11.30 4.37 10.91
C GLU A 45 12.64 3.91 11.50
N ALA A 46 12.59 3.28 12.68
CA ALA A 46 13.76 2.70 13.32
C ALA A 46 14.30 1.50 12.54
N ALA A 47 13.41 0.65 12.02
CA ALA A 47 13.79 -0.49 11.19
C ALA A 47 14.51 -0.05 9.90
N VAL A 48 13.97 0.95 9.19
CA VAL A 48 14.59 1.49 7.97
C VAL A 48 15.99 2.04 8.26
N THR A 49 16.15 2.77 9.37
CA THR A 49 17.46 3.33 9.77
C THR A 49 18.46 2.23 10.15
N ALA A 50 18.01 1.22 10.90
CA ALA A 50 18.88 0.18 11.44
C ALA A 50 19.32 -0.86 10.39
N ILE A 51 18.45 -1.20 9.43
CA ILE A 51 18.79 -2.16 8.38
C ILE A 51 19.71 -1.52 7.34
N GLY A 52 19.50 -0.23 7.04
CA GLY A 52 20.31 0.49 6.06
C GLY A 52 20.17 -0.07 4.66
N THR A 53 21.30 -0.32 3.98
CA THR A 53 21.35 -0.72 2.56
C THR A 53 21.37 -2.23 2.35
N ALA A 54 21.35 -3.03 3.41
CA ALA A 54 21.32 -4.48 3.27
C ALA A 54 19.94 -4.93 2.71
N PRO A 55 19.90 -5.77 1.66
CA PRO A 55 18.65 -6.34 1.18
C PRO A 55 17.98 -7.18 2.27
N ARG A 56 16.78 -6.78 2.72
CA ARG A 56 16.02 -7.53 3.74
C ARG A 56 14.52 -7.42 3.55
N THR A 57 13.81 -8.42 4.04
CA THR A 57 12.36 -8.44 4.18
C THR A 57 11.98 -7.99 5.58
N LEU A 58 11.18 -6.92 5.68
CA LEU A 58 10.63 -6.44 6.95
C LEU A 58 9.21 -6.97 7.13
N LEU A 59 9.01 -7.85 8.11
CA LEU A 59 7.68 -8.36 8.47
C LEU A 59 6.91 -7.32 9.28
N ILE A 60 5.69 -7.04 8.84
CA ILE A 60 4.73 -6.17 9.52
C ILE A 60 3.56 -7.06 9.99
N PRO A 61 3.56 -7.56 11.23
CA PRO A 61 2.50 -8.42 11.76
C PRO A 61 1.29 -7.66 12.31
N ASP A 62 1.51 -6.41 12.75
CA ASP A 62 0.53 -5.55 13.43
C ASP A 62 0.54 -4.14 12.84
N VAL A 63 -0.41 -3.30 13.25
CA VAL A 63 -0.50 -1.92 12.75
C VAL A 63 0.72 -1.11 13.17
N GLN A 64 1.38 -0.46 12.22
CA GLN A 64 2.50 0.44 12.44
C GLN A 64 2.06 1.87 12.11
N THR A 65 2.22 2.78 13.07
CA THR A 65 1.89 4.20 12.86
C THR A 65 3.08 4.91 12.24
N ILE A 66 2.88 5.56 11.11
CA ILE A 66 3.89 6.38 10.44
C ILE A 66 3.58 7.84 10.75
N ALA A 67 4.40 8.43 11.61
CA ALA A 67 4.18 9.78 12.14
C ALA A 67 4.89 10.88 11.34
N ALA A 68 5.91 10.52 10.56
CA ALA A 68 6.67 11.43 9.71
C ALA A 68 6.90 10.81 8.33
N SER A 69 7.08 11.65 7.31
CA SER A 69 7.34 11.16 5.94
C SER A 69 8.64 10.38 5.89
N ILE A 70 8.60 9.21 5.27
CA ILE A 70 9.74 8.29 5.18
C ILE A 70 9.92 7.76 3.76
N THR A 71 11.17 7.48 3.43
CA THR A 71 11.54 6.77 2.21
C THR A 71 12.00 5.38 2.59
N ILE A 72 11.28 4.37 2.10
CA ILE A 72 11.62 2.96 2.25
C ILE A 72 12.41 2.55 1.01
N PRO A 73 13.72 2.25 1.14
CA PRO A 73 14.61 1.98 0.02
C PRO A 73 14.23 0.68 -0.71
N ALA A 74 14.68 0.55 -1.97
CA ALA A 74 14.42 -0.64 -2.79
C ALA A 74 15.04 -1.93 -2.23
N THR A 75 16.00 -1.80 -1.32
CA THR A 75 16.63 -2.91 -0.59
C THR A 75 15.70 -3.51 0.46
N LEU A 76 14.66 -2.78 0.89
CA LEU A 76 13.70 -3.24 1.88
C LEU A 76 12.40 -3.68 1.22
N THR A 77 12.11 -4.97 1.31
CA THR A 77 10.79 -5.50 0.93
C THR A 77 9.89 -5.53 2.16
N LEU A 78 8.80 -4.78 2.12
CA LEU A 78 7.79 -4.88 3.17
C LEU A 78 6.93 -6.13 2.95
N ARG A 79 6.73 -6.91 4.00
CA ARG A 79 5.82 -8.05 3.98
C ARG A 79 4.78 -7.93 5.08
N PHE A 80 3.54 -7.66 4.68
CA PHE A 80 2.40 -7.60 5.59
C PHE A 80 1.93 -9.01 5.94
N VAL A 81 2.01 -9.38 7.20
CA VAL A 81 1.53 -10.66 7.73
C VAL A 81 0.40 -10.42 8.74
N SER A 82 -0.43 -11.42 8.98
CA SER A 82 -1.52 -11.37 9.97
C SER A 82 -2.42 -10.13 9.82
N ALA A 83 -2.45 -9.23 10.82
CA ALA A 83 -3.26 -8.01 10.82
C ALA A 83 -2.47 -6.76 10.41
N GLY A 84 -1.22 -6.94 9.95
CA GLY A 84 -0.28 -5.87 9.68
C GLY A 84 -0.73 -4.85 8.65
N ARG A 85 -0.56 -3.57 8.98
CA ARG A 85 -1.00 -2.40 8.22
C ARG A 85 -0.07 -1.22 8.53
N LEU A 86 0.01 -0.25 7.64
CA LEU A 86 0.55 1.08 7.93
C LEU A 86 -0.60 2.05 8.20
N SER A 87 -0.56 2.74 9.33
CA SER A 87 -1.44 3.85 9.67
C SER A 87 -0.70 5.16 9.42
N ILE A 88 -1.09 5.90 8.40
CA ILE A 88 -0.37 7.09 7.93
C ILE A 88 -1.06 8.33 8.49
N ASN A 89 -0.32 9.13 9.26
CA ASN A 89 -0.85 10.36 9.87
C ASN A 89 -1.15 11.45 8.82
N THR A 90 -1.94 12.44 9.21
CA THR A 90 -2.32 13.55 8.33
C THR A 90 -1.09 14.31 7.85
N GLY A 91 -0.99 14.56 6.54
CA GLY A 91 0.15 15.29 5.96
C GLY A 91 1.43 14.46 5.82
N VAL A 92 1.39 13.17 6.13
CA VAL A 92 2.53 12.24 5.98
C VAL A 92 2.45 11.50 4.65
N THR A 93 3.62 11.30 4.04
CA THR A 93 3.80 10.54 2.80
C THR A 93 4.81 9.41 3.01
N VAL A 94 4.46 8.20 2.60
CA VAL A 94 5.36 7.04 2.53
C VAL A 94 5.84 6.87 1.10
N THR A 95 7.13 7.05 0.87
CA THR A 95 7.75 6.77 -0.44
C THR A 95 8.32 5.36 -0.42
N TYR A 96 7.74 4.44 -1.17
CA TYR A 96 8.17 3.04 -1.24
C TYR A 96 8.87 2.75 -2.57
N LEU A 97 10.13 2.32 -2.50
CA LEU A 97 10.97 2.01 -3.67
C LEU A 97 11.10 0.48 -3.91
N GLY A 98 10.59 -0.34 -2.99
CA GLY A 98 10.67 -1.80 -3.06
C GLY A 98 9.60 -2.43 -3.96
N SER A 99 9.66 -3.76 -4.08
CA SER A 99 8.63 -4.54 -4.80
C SER A 99 7.33 -4.63 -4.01
N THR A 100 6.19 -4.50 -4.68
CA THR A 100 4.84 -4.72 -4.11
C THR A 100 4.25 -6.09 -4.47
N ALA A 101 5.01 -6.95 -5.16
CA ALA A 101 4.49 -8.21 -5.73
C ALA A 101 3.96 -9.18 -4.67
N ASP A 102 4.56 -9.20 -3.48
CA ASP A 102 4.19 -10.12 -2.39
C ASP A 102 3.13 -9.55 -1.44
N TRP A 103 2.57 -8.38 -1.76
CA TRP A 103 1.60 -7.73 -0.87
C TRP A 103 0.23 -8.39 -0.97
N PRO A 104 -0.46 -8.58 0.16
CA PRO A 104 -1.79 -9.18 0.16
C PRO A 104 -2.80 -8.22 -0.48
N VAL A 105 -3.79 -8.77 -1.18
CA VAL A 105 -4.91 -8.02 -1.77
C VAL A 105 -5.97 -7.76 -0.68
N ARG A 106 -5.59 -6.98 0.33
CA ARG A 106 -6.45 -6.52 1.44
C ARG A 106 -5.99 -5.13 1.89
N GLN A 107 -6.75 -4.50 2.77
CA GLN A 107 -6.37 -3.19 3.30
C GLN A 107 -5.08 -3.26 4.12
N ILE A 108 -4.04 -2.60 3.61
CA ILE A 108 -2.72 -2.48 4.22
C ILE A 108 -2.37 -1.03 4.54
N PHE A 109 -3.07 -0.06 3.96
CA PHE A 109 -2.95 1.36 4.26
C PHE A 109 -4.21 1.86 4.98
N THR A 110 -3.99 2.55 6.08
CA THR A 110 -5.02 3.12 6.95
C THR A 110 -4.60 4.52 7.40
N GLY A 111 -5.50 5.21 8.10
CA GLY A 111 -5.24 6.56 8.59
C GLY A 111 -5.63 7.67 7.58
N PRO A 112 -5.61 8.93 8.05
CA PRO A 112 -6.02 10.08 7.26
C PRO A 112 -5.06 10.37 6.09
N GLY A 113 -3.74 10.20 6.27
CA GLY A 113 -2.70 10.41 5.25
C GLY A 113 -2.59 11.84 4.70
N ALA A 114 -1.49 12.17 4.02
CA ALA A 114 -1.60 13.11 2.89
C ALA A 114 -2.45 12.44 1.80
N THR A 115 -3.15 13.16 0.92
CA THR A 115 -3.77 12.50 -0.24
C THR A 115 -2.70 12.44 -1.33
N PRO A 116 -2.22 11.27 -1.77
CA PRO A 116 -2.62 9.87 -1.53
C PRO A 116 -1.91 9.17 -0.36
N GLY A 117 -0.85 9.77 0.18
CA GLY A 117 -0.19 9.32 1.42
C GLY A 117 0.82 8.20 1.20
N VAL A 118 0.82 7.61 0.01
CA VAL A 118 1.79 6.61 -0.46
C VAL A 118 2.20 6.95 -1.88
N ILE A 119 3.51 6.95 -2.13
CA ILE A 119 4.12 7.14 -3.45
C ILE A 119 4.99 5.92 -3.73
N PHE A 120 4.89 5.36 -4.93
CA PHE A 120 5.67 4.22 -5.39
C PHE A 120 6.71 4.72 -6.39
N THR A 121 7.98 4.82 -6.01
CA THR A 121 9.02 5.26 -6.95
C THR A 121 9.94 4.09 -7.24
N ARG A 122 9.73 3.40 -8.35
CA ARG A 122 10.65 2.34 -8.78
C ARG A 122 11.13 2.63 -10.20
N GLY A 123 12.43 2.79 -10.35
CA GLY A 123 13.04 3.05 -11.66
C GLY A 123 12.80 1.88 -12.62
N GLY A 124 11.95 2.09 -13.62
CA GLY A 124 11.76 1.17 -14.75
C GLY A 124 10.70 0.08 -14.59
N GLU A 125 9.93 0.05 -13.48
CA GLU A 125 8.84 -0.90 -13.33
C GLU A 125 7.47 -0.24 -13.24
N THR A 126 6.50 -0.82 -13.94
CA THR A 126 5.10 -0.43 -13.86
C THR A 126 4.55 -0.80 -12.48
N VAL A 127 4.22 0.21 -11.68
CA VAL A 127 3.57 0.01 -10.38
C VAL A 127 2.19 -0.59 -10.61
N ARG A 128 1.91 -1.76 -10.02
CA ARG A 128 0.56 -2.33 -9.95
C ARG A 128 0.00 -2.11 -8.55
N ALA A 129 -1.04 -1.29 -8.44
CA ALA A 129 -1.74 -1.02 -7.19
C ALA A 129 -3.16 -1.60 -7.19
N TYR A 130 -3.65 -1.95 -6.00
CA TYR A 130 -4.98 -2.51 -5.80
C TYR A 130 -5.81 -1.58 -4.90
N PRO A 131 -7.04 -1.17 -5.28
CA PRO A 131 -7.92 -0.40 -4.42
C PRO A 131 -8.16 -1.02 -3.04
N GLN A 132 -8.06 -2.36 -2.95
CA GLN A 132 -8.13 -3.12 -1.70
C GLN A 132 -7.10 -2.66 -0.68
N TRP A 133 -5.91 -2.20 -1.10
CA TRP A 133 -4.89 -1.70 -0.19
C TRP A 133 -5.36 -0.49 0.63
N TRP A 134 -6.29 0.30 0.10
CA TRP A 134 -6.93 1.43 0.77
C TRP A 134 -8.33 1.11 1.33
N GLY A 135 -8.79 -0.13 1.21
CA GLY A 135 -10.05 -0.59 1.81
C GLY A 135 -11.23 -0.70 0.85
N ALA A 136 -11.01 -0.80 -0.47
CA ALA A 136 -12.09 -1.14 -1.39
C ALA A 136 -12.60 -2.56 -1.10
N VAL A 137 -13.92 -2.72 -1.06
CA VAL A 137 -14.61 -3.99 -0.77
C VAL A 137 -15.00 -4.70 -2.06
N GLY A 138 -15.60 -3.97 -3.03
CA GLY A 138 -16.05 -4.57 -4.29
C GLY A 138 -17.28 -5.47 -4.16
N ASP A 139 -18.14 -5.24 -3.16
CA ASP A 139 -19.35 -6.05 -2.89
C ASP A 139 -20.64 -5.51 -3.54
N GLY A 140 -20.55 -4.36 -4.24
CA GLY A 140 -21.69 -3.66 -4.85
C GLY A 140 -22.54 -2.83 -3.87
N ALA A 141 -22.21 -2.83 -2.58
CA ALA A 141 -22.95 -2.16 -1.52
C ALA A 141 -22.16 -1.03 -0.86
N ALA A 142 -20.90 -1.30 -0.49
CA ALA A 142 -19.98 -0.36 0.14
C ALA A 142 -19.56 0.75 -0.82
N ASP A 143 -19.34 1.96 -0.31
CA ASP A 143 -18.84 3.07 -1.13
C ASP A 143 -17.32 2.93 -1.33
N ASP A 144 -16.93 2.47 -2.52
CA ASP A 144 -15.54 2.25 -2.91
C ASP A 144 -14.87 3.49 -3.53
N THR A 145 -15.56 4.64 -3.58
CA THR A 145 -15.07 5.83 -4.29
C THR A 145 -13.76 6.34 -3.74
N LEU A 146 -13.63 6.46 -2.41
CA LEU A 146 -12.41 6.98 -1.79
C LEU A 146 -11.22 6.01 -1.93
N PRO A 147 -11.36 4.70 -1.64
CA PRO A 147 -10.28 3.74 -1.90
C PRO A 147 -9.83 3.69 -3.36
N CYS A 148 -10.76 3.73 -4.32
CA CYS A 148 -10.43 3.76 -5.75
C CYS A 148 -9.66 5.03 -6.13
N GLN A 149 -10.11 6.20 -5.65
CA GLN A 149 -9.43 7.46 -5.92
C GLN A 149 -8.01 7.48 -5.32
N ARG A 150 -7.83 6.97 -4.09
CA ARG A 150 -6.52 6.89 -3.44
C ARG A 150 -5.55 6.01 -4.21
N ALA A 151 -6.01 4.87 -4.75
CA ALA A 151 -5.19 4.00 -5.58
C ALA A 151 -4.71 4.69 -6.86
N ILE A 152 -5.62 5.41 -7.54
CA ILE A 152 -5.31 6.17 -8.75
C ILE A 152 -4.34 7.31 -8.47
N ASP A 153 -4.56 8.06 -7.40
CA ASP A 153 -3.69 9.17 -7.01
C ASP A 153 -2.30 8.67 -6.61
N ALA A 154 -2.20 7.54 -5.90
CA ALA A 154 -0.92 6.92 -5.55
C ALA A 154 -0.12 6.52 -6.79
N VAL A 155 -0.75 5.84 -7.76
CA VAL A 155 -0.09 5.44 -9.03
C VAL A 155 0.21 6.66 -9.91
N GLY A 156 -0.68 7.63 -9.96
CA GLY A 156 -0.50 8.86 -10.73
C GLY A 156 0.68 9.69 -10.25
N GLN A 157 0.78 9.92 -8.93
CA GLN A 157 1.92 10.62 -8.33
C GLN A 157 3.24 9.85 -8.44
N SER A 158 3.15 8.55 -8.65
CA SER A 158 4.31 7.67 -8.90
C SER A 158 4.89 7.82 -10.31
N GLY A 159 4.28 8.64 -11.17
CA GLY A 159 4.68 8.82 -12.57
C GLY A 159 3.94 7.91 -13.56
N GLY A 160 2.90 7.20 -13.09
CA GLY A 160 2.11 6.29 -13.89
C GLY A 160 2.21 4.83 -13.44
N GLY A 161 1.39 3.99 -14.05
CA GLY A 161 1.32 2.56 -13.75
C GLY A 161 -0.07 1.99 -14.00
N GLN A 162 -0.36 0.90 -13.28
CA GLN A 162 -1.59 0.15 -13.38
C GLN A 162 -2.32 0.13 -12.04
N VAL A 163 -3.62 0.47 -12.07
CA VAL A 163 -4.55 0.17 -10.98
C VAL A 163 -5.34 -1.05 -11.41
N TYR A 164 -5.12 -2.17 -10.73
CA TYR A 164 -5.82 -3.42 -11.01
C TYR A 164 -7.00 -3.59 -10.07
N PHE A 165 -8.17 -3.88 -10.63
CA PHE A 165 -9.41 -4.16 -9.94
C PHE A 165 -9.65 -5.69 -9.98
N PRO A 166 -9.52 -6.38 -8.85
CA PRO A 166 -9.99 -7.76 -8.72
C PRO A 166 -11.49 -7.89 -9.03
N ALA A 167 -11.92 -9.11 -9.33
CA ALA A 167 -13.34 -9.42 -9.51
C ALA A 167 -14.18 -8.89 -8.33
N GLY A 168 -15.23 -8.14 -8.65
CA GLY A 168 -16.03 -7.41 -7.69
C GLY A 168 -16.83 -6.30 -8.37
N THR A 169 -17.87 -5.85 -7.68
CA THR A 169 -18.65 -4.67 -8.06
C THR A 169 -18.27 -3.52 -7.15
N TYR A 170 -17.53 -2.54 -7.67
CA TYR A 170 -17.11 -1.37 -6.91
C TYR A 170 -18.16 -0.29 -7.08
N LYS A 171 -18.95 -0.06 -6.03
CA LYS A 171 -19.96 0.99 -6.06
C LYS A 171 -19.29 2.32 -5.83
N LEU A 172 -19.41 3.18 -6.83
CA LEU A 172 -18.92 4.54 -6.82
C LEU A 172 -20.09 5.48 -6.55
N ALA A 173 -19.90 6.42 -5.65
CA ALA A 173 -20.78 7.53 -5.40
C ALA A 173 -20.42 8.71 -6.31
N THR A 174 -21.39 9.60 -6.53
CA THR A 174 -21.14 10.87 -7.22
C THR A 174 -20.22 11.75 -6.38
N ARG A 175 -19.10 12.19 -6.95
CA ARG A 175 -18.35 13.33 -6.43
C ARG A 175 -18.77 14.57 -7.21
N HIS A 176 -19.25 15.57 -6.47
CA HIS A 176 -19.75 16.80 -7.05
C HIS A 176 -18.61 17.56 -7.73
N SER A 177 -18.70 17.75 -9.04
CA SER A 177 -17.90 18.75 -9.77
C SER A 177 -18.76 20.01 -9.85
N THR A 178 -18.40 21.06 -9.12
CA THR A 178 -19.04 22.37 -9.28
C THR A 178 -18.74 22.86 -10.71
N GLY A 179 -19.71 22.75 -11.62
CA GLY A 179 -19.59 23.26 -13.00
C GLY A 179 -19.33 22.24 -14.13
N GLY A 180 -19.59 20.94 -13.93
CA GLY A 180 -19.49 19.93 -15.00
C GLY A 180 -20.40 18.71 -14.75
N PRO A 181 -20.45 17.72 -15.67
CA PRO A 181 -21.17 16.47 -15.38
C PRO A 181 -20.60 15.82 -14.12
N ALA A 182 -21.49 15.25 -13.31
CA ALA A 182 -21.11 14.49 -12.12
C ALA A 182 -20.06 13.43 -12.49
N LYS A 183 -18.96 13.37 -11.72
CA LYS A 183 -17.88 12.38 -11.90
C LYS A 183 -17.78 11.53 -10.65
N SER A 184 -17.49 10.25 -10.78
CA SER A 184 -17.30 9.35 -9.64
C SER A 184 -15.83 9.30 -9.21
N VAL A 185 -14.96 8.99 -10.16
CA VAL A 185 -13.51 8.83 -9.98
C VAL A 185 -12.77 9.64 -11.05
N PHE A 186 -11.65 10.25 -10.66
CA PHE A 186 -10.84 11.14 -11.50
C PHE A 186 -9.51 10.45 -11.82
N VAL A 187 -9.25 10.20 -13.11
CA VAL A 187 -7.91 9.88 -13.61
C VAL A 187 -7.36 11.15 -14.24
N SER A 188 -6.71 11.98 -13.43
CA SER A 188 -6.13 13.26 -13.84
C SER A 188 -4.61 13.19 -14.04
N TRP A 189 -4.08 11.97 -14.13
CA TRP A 189 -2.66 11.68 -14.19
C TRP A 189 -2.31 11.02 -15.51
N ASP A 190 -1.16 11.37 -16.07
CA ASP A 190 -0.62 10.71 -17.25
C ASP A 190 -0.18 9.28 -16.89
N ASN A 191 -0.21 8.40 -17.89
CA ASN A 191 0.31 7.03 -17.80
C ASN A 191 -0.36 6.14 -16.74
N VAL A 192 -1.59 6.45 -16.29
CA VAL A 192 -2.36 5.58 -15.41
C VAL A 192 -3.33 4.72 -16.21
N THR A 193 -3.21 3.40 -16.09
CA THR A 193 -4.11 2.41 -16.72
C THR A 193 -4.98 1.76 -15.66
N LEU A 194 -6.30 1.69 -15.91
CA LEU A 194 -7.22 0.90 -15.08
C LEU A 194 -7.45 -0.45 -15.76
N GLU A 195 -7.12 -1.54 -15.08
CA GLU A 195 -7.34 -2.91 -15.56
C GLU A 195 -8.25 -3.66 -14.59
N GLY A 196 -9.14 -4.51 -15.11
CA GLY A 196 -9.96 -5.40 -14.28
C GLY A 196 -9.78 -6.86 -14.67
N ALA A 197 -10.30 -7.76 -13.83
CA ALA A 197 -10.43 -9.19 -14.10
C ALA A 197 -11.55 -9.51 -15.12
N GLY A 198 -11.54 -8.87 -16.29
CA GLY A 198 -12.60 -9.04 -17.30
C GLY A 198 -13.94 -8.46 -16.84
N GLU A 199 -15.03 -9.08 -17.32
CA GLU A 199 -16.41 -8.70 -16.99
C GLU A 199 -16.75 -8.87 -15.50
N ALA A 200 -15.95 -9.65 -14.76
CA ALA A 200 -16.13 -9.84 -13.33
C ALA A 200 -15.75 -8.60 -12.51
N SER A 201 -15.08 -7.62 -13.12
CA SER A 201 -14.74 -6.34 -12.47
C SER A 201 -15.64 -5.23 -13.00
N VAL A 202 -16.50 -4.72 -12.11
CA VAL A 202 -17.55 -3.77 -12.46
C VAL A 202 -17.36 -2.50 -11.65
N LEU A 203 -17.15 -1.37 -12.33
CA LEU A 203 -17.26 -0.05 -11.72
C LEU A 203 -18.71 0.44 -11.86
N SER A 204 -19.45 0.41 -10.75
CA SER A 204 -20.86 0.78 -10.71
C SER A 204 -21.00 2.23 -10.28
N ALA A 205 -21.24 3.13 -11.24
CA ALA A 205 -21.48 4.55 -10.98
C ALA A 205 -22.99 4.88 -11.03
N PRO A 206 -23.46 5.96 -10.37
CA PRO A 206 -24.85 6.36 -10.39
C PRO A 206 -25.30 6.77 -11.80
N SER A 207 -26.59 6.59 -12.13
CA SER A 207 -27.15 6.98 -13.42
C SER A 207 -26.89 8.47 -13.72
N GLY A 208 -26.38 8.78 -14.91
CA GLY A 208 -26.03 10.16 -15.30
C GLY A 208 -24.57 10.56 -15.01
N VAL A 209 -23.81 9.71 -14.32
CA VAL A 209 -22.36 9.85 -14.17
C VAL A 209 -21.68 9.19 -15.37
N VAL A 210 -21.27 10.01 -16.34
CA VAL A 210 -20.26 9.61 -17.33
C VAL A 210 -18.89 9.66 -16.65
N PRO A 211 -18.03 8.63 -16.76
CA PRO A 211 -16.64 8.73 -16.32
C PRO A 211 -15.98 9.92 -17.02
N GLY A 212 -15.79 11.01 -16.28
CA GLY A 212 -15.36 12.27 -16.85
C GLY A 212 -13.84 12.35 -16.99
N GLY A 213 -13.32 11.80 -18.09
CA GLY A 213 -11.92 11.82 -18.48
C GLY A 213 -11.66 10.76 -19.55
N ASN A 214 -10.49 10.76 -20.19
CA ASN A 214 -10.05 9.68 -21.09
C ASN A 214 -9.85 8.37 -20.30
N VAL A 215 -10.94 7.76 -19.82
CA VAL A 215 -10.92 6.49 -19.13
C VAL A 215 -10.84 5.39 -20.18
N LEU A 216 -9.61 5.01 -20.54
CA LEU A 216 -9.36 3.76 -21.25
C LEU A 216 -9.62 2.61 -20.27
N LEU A 217 -10.85 2.08 -20.29
CA LEU A 217 -11.18 0.79 -19.65
C LEU A 217 -10.53 -0.30 -20.51
N MET A 218 -9.34 -0.76 -20.13
CA MET A 218 -8.67 -1.87 -20.80
C MET A 218 -8.96 -3.18 -20.05
N GLY A 219 -9.15 -4.27 -20.80
CA GLY A 219 -9.30 -5.62 -20.23
C GLY A 219 -10.74 -6.12 -20.01
N GLY A 220 -11.75 -5.55 -20.68
CA GLY A 220 -13.11 -6.12 -20.67
C GLY A 220 -13.95 -5.78 -19.43
N MET A 221 -13.61 -4.73 -18.68
CA MET A 221 -14.44 -4.26 -17.56
C MET A 221 -15.84 -3.87 -18.07
N ALA A 222 -16.87 -4.51 -17.51
CA ALA A 222 -18.25 -4.23 -17.86
C ALA A 222 -18.74 -2.95 -17.15
N LYS A 223 -19.29 -2.02 -17.92
CA LYS A 223 -20.11 -0.93 -17.37
C LYS A 223 -21.44 -1.55 -16.91
N ALA A 224 -21.76 -1.49 -15.62
CA ALA A 224 -23.08 -1.90 -15.17
C ALA A 224 -24.15 -1.05 -15.87
N ALA A 225 -25.01 -1.70 -16.66
CA ALA A 225 -26.27 -1.11 -17.09
C ALA A 225 -27.19 -1.05 -15.87
N THR A 226 -27.72 0.14 -15.57
CA THR A 226 -28.79 0.35 -14.59
C THR A 226 -29.89 -0.69 -14.81
N PRO A 227 -30.48 -1.31 -13.76
CA PRO A 227 -31.69 -2.09 -13.95
C PRO A 227 -32.72 -1.18 -14.62
N ALA A 228 -33.20 -1.61 -15.80
CA ALA A 228 -34.07 -0.81 -16.65
C ALA A 228 -35.25 -0.30 -15.82
N ALA A 229 -35.32 1.02 -15.63
CA ALA A 229 -36.56 1.64 -15.20
C ALA A 229 -37.62 1.28 -16.24
N ARG A 230 -38.64 0.54 -15.77
CA ARG A 230 -39.83 0.15 -16.52
C ARG A 230 -40.27 1.30 -17.45
N PRO A 231 -40.42 1.09 -18.78
CA PRO A 231 -40.77 2.18 -19.67
C PRO A 231 -42.17 2.67 -19.35
N THR A 232 -42.28 3.82 -18.67
CA THR A 232 -43.50 4.61 -18.68
C THR A 232 -43.58 5.27 -20.05
N ALA A 233 -44.46 4.73 -20.90
CA ALA A 233 -44.81 5.33 -22.17
C ALA A 233 -45.26 6.78 -21.95
N PHE A 234 -44.48 7.75 -22.47
CA PHE A 234 -44.92 9.13 -22.54
C PHE A 234 -45.77 9.28 -23.80
N ASN A 235 -47.08 9.07 -23.62
CA ASN A 235 -48.11 9.30 -24.62
C ASN A 235 -48.30 10.81 -24.80
N SER A 236 -47.75 11.39 -25.87
CA SER A 236 -48.16 12.72 -26.33
C SER A 236 -49.26 12.54 -27.38
N GLN A 237 -50.50 12.45 -26.91
CA GLN A 237 -51.70 12.68 -27.70
C GLN A 237 -52.28 14.05 -27.32
N LYS A 238 -52.20 14.98 -28.28
CA LYS A 238 -53.07 16.13 -28.58
C LYS A 238 -53.68 16.95 -27.43
N ARG A 239 -53.45 18.27 -27.49
CA ARG A 239 -54.48 19.25 -27.89
C ARG A 239 -53.83 20.43 -28.60
#